data_AF-A0A3A8GNH0-F1
#
_entry.id   AF-A0A3A8GNH0-F1
#
_cell.length_a   1.000
_cell.length_b   1.000
_cell.length_c   1.000
_cell.angle_alpha   90.00
_cell.angle_beta   90.00
_cell.angle_gamma   90.00
#
_symmetry.space_group_name_H-M   'P 1'
#
loop_
_entity.id
_entity.type
_entity.pdbx_description
1 polymer ?
#
loop_
_entity_poly.entity_id
_entity_poly.type
_entity_poly.pdbx_seq_one_letter_code
_entity_poly.pdbx_strand_id
1 'polypeptide(L)'
;MTNGVKRAVFALVLALTVGPGAAWAQVDEDDGSAVVVDLPEMDRGCPVKPEFLPMTPMGQVGIDRLGWLVHQAIIPPSKDKFFQAGARSRSGVKPVPMDQSKKLGALDTTKAPIWVFGKEKSKACKGTPIAYWAVRMGTDEDRQTYLMAELAMECEVLPPGRLAGTPIALRQKDEPTGCVLRRPNRSHTGKEMDGIPPDYAEHIPPQDCSAPKCARLWEYFGVTGEEGEGAFDLTVSYLQRNGSNPCNWATDDLSMLFVRGRESTALTPLKPGGQLFGGLWDFSGPRFILSREMGVLYAYDYQKLKAAPKAVRYGSPTEEDLIHAKRTLSPCKK
;
A
#
# COMPACT_ATOMS: atom_id res chain seq x y z
N MET A 1 -32.72 33.53 61.54
CA MET A 1 -33.19 33.27 60.16
C MET A 1 -32.33 34.12 59.24
N THR A 2 -31.52 33.43 58.45
CA THR A 2 -30.32 33.93 57.77
C THR A 2 -30.55 34.04 56.26
N ASN A 3 -29.77 34.95 55.67
CA ASN A 3 -29.30 34.96 54.29
C ASN A 3 -30.16 35.66 53.23
N GLY A 4 -30.03 36.98 53.21
CA GLY A 4 -29.97 37.75 51.97
C GLY A 4 -28.51 38.00 51.55
N VAL A 5 -28.29 37.97 50.24
CA VAL A 5 -27.10 38.45 49.51
C VAL A 5 -25.84 37.57 49.60
N LYS A 6 -25.59 36.81 48.52
CA LYS A 6 -24.28 36.59 47.85
C LYS A 6 -24.33 35.36 46.94
N ARG A 7 -24.96 35.46 45.77
CA ARG A 7 -24.74 34.55 44.63
C ARG A 7 -24.86 35.32 43.32
N ALA A 8 -24.03 36.35 43.18
CA ALA A 8 -23.85 37.08 41.93
C ALA A 8 -22.37 37.42 41.74
N VAL A 9 -21.46 36.54 42.16
CA VAL A 9 -20.02 36.65 41.89
C VAL A 9 -19.46 35.23 42.00
N PHE A 10 -19.51 34.44 40.93
CA PHE A 10 -18.62 33.26 40.74
C PHE A 10 -18.76 32.61 39.35
N ALA A 11 -19.63 33.12 38.47
CA ALA A 11 -19.77 32.61 37.10
C ALA A 11 -18.87 33.33 36.06
N LEU A 12 -18.01 34.28 36.46
CA LEU A 12 -17.25 35.11 35.53
C LEU A 12 -15.72 35.08 35.70
N VAL A 13 -15.16 34.04 36.34
CA VAL A 13 -13.69 33.96 36.56
C VAL A 13 -13.04 32.67 36.04
N LEU A 14 -13.79 31.70 35.51
CA LEU A 14 -13.22 30.50 34.87
C LEU A 14 -13.25 30.52 33.33
N ALA A 15 -13.41 31.70 32.73
CA ALA A 15 -13.37 31.85 31.27
C ALA A 15 -12.00 32.34 30.72
N LEU A 16 -10.96 32.50 31.56
CA LEU A 16 -9.77 33.28 31.16
C LEU A 16 -8.39 32.63 31.35
N THR A 17 -8.29 31.33 31.68
CA THR A 17 -6.96 30.69 31.80
C THR A 17 -6.92 29.22 31.38
N VAL A 18 -7.31 28.86 30.15
CA VAL A 18 -6.84 27.62 29.50
C VAL A 18 -6.74 27.87 27.99
N GLY A 19 -5.59 27.53 27.40
CA GLY A 19 -5.25 27.75 25.99
C GLY A 19 -6.13 26.98 24.98
N PRO A 20 -5.82 27.07 23.68
CA PRO A 20 -6.66 26.58 22.59
C PRO A 20 -6.66 25.05 22.57
N GLY A 21 -7.60 24.45 23.27
CA GLY A 21 -7.80 22.99 23.31
C GLY A 21 -8.83 22.54 24.34
N ALA A 22 -9.71 23.43 24.81
CA ALA A 22 -10.64 23.10 25.88
C ALA A 22 -11.88 22.37 25.33
N ALA A 23 -12.05 21.12 25.78
CA ALA A 23 -13.31 20.40 25.75
C ALA A 23 -14.44 21.26 26.32
N TRP A 24 -15.63 21.14 25.74
CA TRP A 24 -16.81 21.85 26.25
C TRP A 24 -17.44 20.98 27.33
N ALA A 25 -17.67 21.56 28.51
CA ALA A 25 -18.52 20.93 29.51
C ALA A 25 -19.97 21.12 29.05
N GLN A 26 -20.66 20.02 28.76
CA GLN A 26 -22.11 20.03 28.62
C GLN A 26 -22.72 19.63 29.97
N VAL A 27 -23.89 20.16 30.28
CA VAL A 27 -24.63 19.77 31.48
C VAL A 27 -25.59 18.65 31.06
N ASP A 28 -25.49 17.49 31.69
CA ASP A 28 -26.43 16.38 31.49
C ASP A 28 -27.85 16.86 31.84
N GLU A 29 -28.80 16.68 30.93
CA GLU A 29 -30.16 17.18 31.07
C GLU A 29 -30.95 16.43 32.17
N ASP A 30 -30.52 15.21 32.53
CA ASP A 30 -31.23 14.37 33.51
C ASP A 30 -30.80 14.60 34.97
N ASP A 31 -29.55 14.99 35.22
CA ASP A 31 -29.03 15.16 36.59
C ASP A 31 -28.26 16.47 36.85
N GLY A 32 -28.04 17.30 35.82
CA GLY A 32 -27.35 18.57 35.94
C GLY A 32 -25.84 18.45 36.16
N SER A 33 -25.25 17.26 35.97
CA SER A 33 -23.81 17.04 36.08
C SER A 33 -23.06 17.57 34.86
N ALA A 34 -21.87 18.14 35.08
CA ALA A 34 -21.02 18.59 33.99
C ALA A 34 -20.30 17.39 33.38
N VAL A 35 -20.68 17.00 32.18
CA VAL A 35 -20.03 15.97 31.38
C VAL A 35 -19.02 16.65 30.46
N VAL A 36 -17.76 16.21 30.56
CA VAL A 36 -16.73 16.59 29.59
C VAL A 36 -16.95 15.72 28.36
N VAL A 37 -17.50 16.32 27.31
CA VAL A 37 -17.61 15.66 26.01
C VAL A 37 -16.33 15.97 25.26
N ASP A 38 -15.54 14.94 24.98
CA ASP A 38 -14.40 15.08 24.08
C ASP A 38 -14.94 15.58 22.74
N LEU A 39 -14.42 16.72 22.28
CA LEU A 39 -14.72 17.21 20.94
C LEU A 39 -14.40 16.08 19.96
N PRO A 40 -15.33 15.66 19.09
CA PRO A 40 -15.04 14.63 18.12
C PRO A 40 -13.81 15.06 17.32
N GLU A 41 -12.76 14.24 17.34
CA GLU A 41 -11.55 14.53 16.56
C GLU A 41 -11.97 14.79 15.12
N MET A 42 -11.62 15.97 14.61
CA MET A 42 -11.91 16.30 13.22
C MET A 42 -11.27 15.26 12.32
N ASP A 43 -12.09 14.65 11.46
CA ASP A 43 -11.64 13.75 10.42
C ASP A 43 -10.65 14.51 9.52
N ARG A 44 -9.39 14.05 9.51
CA ARG A 44 -8.31 14.67 8.72
C ARG A 44 -8.24 14.09 7.31
N GLY A 45 -9.04 13.07 7.02
CA GLY A 45 -9.04 12.35 5.77
C GLY A 45 -7.70 11.69 5.46
N CYS A 46 -7.49 11.41 4.18
CA CYS A 46 -6.25 10.80 3.75
C CYS A 46 -5.08 11.80 3.69
N PRO A 47 -3.84 11.32 3.90
CA PRO A 47 -2.66 12.16 3.89
C PRO A 47 -2.51 13.01 2.62
N VAL A 48 -2.13 14.28 2.74
CA VAL A 48 -1.95 15.14 1.55
C VAL A 48 -0.68 14.78 0.78
N LYS A 49 0.42 14.49 1.49
CA LYS A 49 1.72 14.13 0.92
C LYS A 49 2.41 13.03 1.75
N PRO A 50 1.83 11.83 1.81
CA PRO A 50 2.44 10.73 2.54
C PRO A 50 3.76 10.32 1.88
N GLU A 51 4.69 9.86 2.71
CA GLU A 51 5.86 9.09 2.30
C GLU A 51 5.49 7.60 2.42
N PHE A 52 5.16 6.96 1.30
CA PHE A 52 4.82 5.54 1.29
C PHE A 52 6.08 4.70 1.52
N LEU A 53 5.97 3.72 2.42
CA LEU A 53 7.04 2.81 2.78
C LEU A 53 6.64 1.39 2.34
N PRO A 54 7.27 0.84 1.29
CA PRO A 54 6.97 -0.50 0.84
C PRO A 54 7.20 -1.55 1.92
N MET A 55 6.41 -2.61 1.86
CA MET A 55 6.51 -3.73 2.80
C MET A 55 6.85 -5.03 2.06
N THR A 56 7.71 -5.83 2.66
CA THR A 56 8.18 -7.12 2.12
C THR A 56 7.94 -8.21 3.15
N PRO A 57 7.33 -9.34 2.77
CA PRO A 57 7.23 -10.51 3.64
C PRO A 57 8.59 -10.96 4.16
N MET A 58 8.66 -11.34 5.44
CA MET A 58 9.88 -11.90 6.03
C MET A 58 10.35 -13.18 5.32
N GLY A 59 9.41 -14.06 4.97
CA GLY A 59 9.70 -15.28 4.22
C GLY A 59 10.29 -15.03 2.84
N GLN A 60 9.91 -13.93 2.16
CA GLN A 60 10.44 -13.58 0.83
C GLN A 60 11.94 -13.27 0.88
N VAL A 61 12.47 -12.85 2.02
CA VAL A 61 13.89 -12.49 2.19
C VAL A 61 14.69 -13.55 2.95
N GLY A 62 14.10 -14.72 3.19
CA GLY A 62 14.75 -15.85 3.85
C GLY A 62 14.77 -15.80 5.38
N ILE A 63 13.90 -14.99 6.01
CA ILE A 63 13.68 -15.05 7.46
C ILE A 63 12.54 -16.04 7.73
N ASP A 64 12.85 -17.13 8.45
CA ASP A 64 11.92 -18.22 8.74
C ASP A 64 10.93 -17.88 9.88
N ARG A 65 10.07 -16.88 9.62
CA ARG A 65 8.91 -16.53 10.45
C ARG A 65 7.90 -15.71 9.65
N LEU A 66 6.65 -15.73 10.10
CA LEU A 66 5.60 -14.89 9.55
C LEU A 66 5.79 -13.44 10.01
N GLY A 67 5.63 -12.50 9.08
CA GLY A 67 5.70 -11.08 9.39
C GLY A 67 6.05 -10.25 8.16
N TRP A 68 6.10 -8.94 8.40
CA TRP A 68 6.38 -7.95 7.38
C TRP A 68 7.57 -7.09 7.78
N LEU A 69 8.40 -6.76 6.79
CA LEU A 69 9.50 -5.82 6.90
C LEU A 69 9.12 -4.55 6.14
N VAL A 70 9.27 -3.40 6.76
CA VAL A 70 9.09 -2.10 6.10
C VAL A 70 10.44 -1.59 5.61
N HIS A 71 10.49 -1.11 4.38
CA HIS A 71 11.70 -0.50 3.82
C HIS A 71 12.02 0.83 4.51
N GLN A 72 13.29 1.04 4.84
CA GLN A 72 13.76 2.26 5.51
C GLN A 72 14.72 3.06 4.61
N ALA A 73 15.72 2.38 4.04
CA ALA A 73 16.73 3.01 3.19
C ALA A 73 17.45 1.97 2.33
N ILE A 74 18.17 2.45 1.31
CA ILE A 74 19.19 1.66 0.61
C ILE A 74 20.53 1.90 1.33
N ILE A 75 21.19 0.83 1.77
CA ILE A 75 22.52 0.89 2.39
C ILE A 75 23.56 1.13 1.28
N PRO A 76 24.30 2.26 1.30
CA PRO A 76 25.34 2.50 0.31
C PRO A 76 26.44 1.45 0.36
N PRO A 77 27.06 1.07 -0.78
CA PRO A 77 28.14 0.06 -0.79
C PRO A 77 29.31 0.39 0.14
N SER A 78 29.60 1.67 0.37
CA SER A 78 30.65 2.12 1.30
C SER A 78 30.32 1.88 2.78
N LYS A 79 29.04 1.72 3.11
CA LYS A 79 28.53 1.46 4.47
C LYS A 79 28.09 0.01 4.68
N ASP A 80 27.95 -0.76 3.61
CA ASP A 80 27.54 -2.16 3.69
C ASP A 80 28.67 -3.01 4.26
N LYS A 81 28.61 -3.27 5.57
CA LYS A 81 29.50 -4.20 6.28
C LYS A 81 28.95 -5.62 6.36
N PHE A 82 27.72 -5.82 5.90
CA PHE A 82 26.98 -7.06 6.05
C PHE A 82 27.30 -8.00 4.89
N PHE A 83 27.36 -7.49 3.67
CA PHE A 83 27.66 -8.27 2.48
C PHE A 83 28.98 -7.81 1.88
N GLN A 84 30.05 -8.55 2.18
CA GLN A 84 31.41 -8.28 1.68
C GLN A 84 31.88 -9.38 0.74
N ALA A 85 32.82 -9.04 -0.14
CA ALA A 85 33.44 -9.98 -1.08
C ALA A 85 32.40 -10.85 -1.81
N GLY A 86 32.59 -12.18 -1.84
CA GLY A 86 31.68 -13.12 -2.50
C GLY A 86 30.25 -13.17 -1.96
N ALA A 87 29.96 -12.55 -0.80
CA ALA A 87 28.60 -12.41 -0.32
C ALA A 87 27.82 -11.27 -1.01
N ARG A 88 28.51 -10.33 -1.70
CA ARG A 88 27.85 -9.24 -2.45
C ARG A 88 27.07 -9.71 -3.66
N SER A 89 27.51 -10.81 -4.25
CA SER A 89 26.91 -11.45 -5.43
C SER A 89 25.87 -12.51 -5.07
N ARG A 90 25.37 -12.52 -3.82
CA ARG A 90 24.31 -13.45 -3.40
C ARG A 90 23.22 -12.70 -2.66
N SER A 91 21.98 -13.16 -2.79
CA SER A 91 20.89 -12.70 -1.93
C SER A 91 21.12 -13.19 -0.50
N GLY A 92 20.63 -12.44 0.47
CA GLY A 92 20.71 -12.85 1.87
C GLY A 92 20.21 -11.80 2.84
N VAL A 93 20.13 -12.19 4.11
CA VAL A 93 19.63 -11.35 5.19
C VAL A 93 20.55 -11.44 6.41
N LYS A 94 20.84 -10.29 7.03
CA LYS A 94 21.64 -10.21 8.25
C LYS A 94 21.03 -9.22 9.25
N PRO A 95 21.01 -9.52 10.55
CA PRO A 95 20.52 -8.58 11.55
C PRO A 95 21.43 -7.35 11.64
N VAL A 96 20.81 -6.19 11.87
CA VAL A 96 21.50 -4.90 12.04
C VAL A 96 21.37 -4.48 13.50
N PRO A 97 22.49 -4.24 14.20
CA PRO A 97 22.45 -3.70 15.56
C PRO A 97 21.70 -2.35 15.63
N MET A 98 20.86 -2.18 16.66
CA MET A 98 20.00 -0.99 16.83
C MET A 98 20.80 0.32 16.83
N ASP A 99 21.99 0.32 17.42
CA ASP A 99 22.91 1.48 17.51
C ASP A 99 23.49 1.88 16.13
N GLN A 100 23.52 0.96 15.17
CA GLN A 100 24.01 1.19 13.81
C GLN A 100 22.90 1.60 12.84
N SER A 101 21.64 1.22 13.12
CA SER A 101 20.48 1.45 12.24
C SER A 101 20.36 2.91 11.78
N LYS A 102 20.47 3.89 12.71
CA LYS A 102 20.40 5.32 12.39
C LYS A 102 21.51 5.78 11.44
N LYS A 103 22.73 5.26 11.58
CA LYS A 103 23.88 5.60 10.71
C LYS A 103 23.71 5.04 9.28
N LEU A 104 22.92 3.97 9.16
CA LEU A 104 22.58 3.29 7.91
C LEU A 104 21.32 3.86 7.24
N GLY A 105 20.66 4.85 7.86
CA GLY A 105 19.51 5.56 7.28
C GLY A 105 18.14 5.11 7.81
N ALA A 106 18.07 4.45 8.96
CA ALA A 106 16.79 4.20 9.62
C ALA A 106 16.00 5.51 9.81
N LEU A 107 14.70 5.48 9.51
CA LEU A 107 13.87 6.68 9.59
C LEU A 107 13.70 7.11 11.04
N ASP A 108 13.79 8.42 11.28
CA ASP A 108 13.44 8.99 12.58
C ASP A 108 11.91 9.04 12.73
N THR A 109 11.38 8.14 13.56
CA THR A 109 9.94 8.00 13.82
C THR A 109 9.43 8.92 14.93
N THR A 110 10.31 9.68 15.60
CA THR A 110 9.90 10.59 16.68
C THR A 110 9.15 11.82 16.17
N LYS A 111 9.52 12.31 14.97
CA LYS A 111 8.88 13.48 14.33
C LYS A 111 7.72 13.11 13.42
N ALA A 112 7.76 11.90 12.85
CA ALA A 112 6.76 11.39 11.94
C ALA A 112 6.65 9.87 12.15
N PRO A 113 5.63 9.37 12.86
CA PRO A 113 5.43 7.94 13.04
C PRO A 113 5.15 7.23 11.72
N ILE A 114 5.31 5.90 11.76
CA ILE A 114 4.88 5.02 10.69
C ILE A 114 3.44 4.60 11.01
N TRP A 115 2.54 4.84 10.07
CA TRP A 115 1.15 4.38 10.12
C TRP A 115 0.96 3.21 9.18
N VAL A 116 0.28 2.17 9.65
CA VAL A 116 0.06 0.93 8.92
C VAL A 116 -1.44 0.71 8.72
N PHE A 117 -1.83 0.48 7.47
CA PHE A 117 -3.15 -0.02 7.10
C PHE A 117 -3.05 -1.53 6.88
N GLY A 118 -3.47 -2.29 7.89
CA GLY A 118 -3.39 -3.77 7.88
C GLY A 118 -4.52 -4.42 7.10
N LYS A 119 -5.76 -4.17 7.51
CA LYS A 119 -6.97 -4.76 6.95
C LYS A 119 -7.80 -3.74 6.18
N GLU A 120 -8.65 -4.24 5.29
CA GLU A 120 -9.59 -3.40 4.56
C GLU A 120 -10.56 -2.70 5.53
N LYS A 121 -10.94 -1.46 5.22
CA LYS A 121 -11.89 -0.62 5.99
C LYS A 121 -11.53 -0.45 7.48
N SER A 122 -10.29 -0.73 7.86
CA SER A 122 -9.80 -0.60 9.23
C SER A 122 -9.05 0.72 9.39
N LYS A 123 -9.08 1.28 10.61
CA LYS A 123 -8.26 2.44 10.96
C LYS A 123 -6.77 2.09 10.82
N ALA A 124 -5.97 3.07 10.45
CA ALA A 124 -4.52 2.93 10.52
C ALA A 124 -4.09 2.72 11.97
N CYS A 125 -3.00 1.98 12.16
CA CYS A 125 -2.39 1.83 13.47
C CYS A 125 -0.93 2.25 13.44
N LYS A 126 -0.39 2.56 14.62
CA LYS A 126 1.01 2.91 14.75
C LYS A 126 1.89 1.67 14.60
N GLY A 127 2.94 1.80 13.78
CA GLY A 127 4.00 0.82 13.61
C GLY A 127 5.29 1.31 14.26
N THR A 128 5.84 0.55 15.20
CA THR A 128 7.09 0.88 15.89
C THR A 128 8.20 -0.09 15.47
N PRO A 129 9.32 0.38 14.92
CA PRO A 129 10.47 -0.47 14.62
C PRO A 129 11.00 -1.20 15.86
N ILE A 130 11.07 -2.53 15.82
CA ILE A 130 11.57 -3.38 16.92
C ILE A 130 12.87 -4.11 16.57
N ALA A 131 13.16 -4.32 15.28
CA ALA A 131 14.40 -4.89 14.81
C ALA A 131 14.74 -4.35 13.42
N TYR A 132 16.02 -4.38 13.06
CA TYR A 132 16.50 -3.96 11.74
C TYR A 132 17.28 -5.07 11.05
N TRP A 133 17.15 -5.11 9.73
CA TRP A 133 17.71 -6.15 8.88
C TRP A 133 18.38 -5.51 7.67
N ALA A 134 19.58 -5.97 7.34
CA ALA A 134 20.25 -5.69 6.09
C ALA A 134 19.87 -6.82 5.14
N VAL A 135 19.11 -6.50 4.10
CA VAL A 135 18.57 -7.45 3.14
C VAL A 135 19.17 -7.17 1.78
N ARG A 136 19.91 -8.14 1.25
CA ARG A 136 20.52 -8.10 -0.08
C ARG A 136 19.59 -8.82 -1.06
N MET A 137 19.03 -8.10 -2.03
CA MET A 137 18.09 -8.65 -3.01
C MET A 137 18.20 -7.98 -4.39
N GLY A 138 17.88 -8.73 -5.45
CA GLY A 138 17.99 -8.31 -6.86
C GLY A 138 18.76 -9.27 -7.76
N THR A 139 18.91 -8.92 -9.04
CA THR A 139 19.72 -9.66 -10.02
C THR A 139 21.20 -9.31 -9.88
N ASP A 140 22.09 -10.08 -10.50
CA ASP A 140 23.53 -9.81 -10.40
C ASP A 140 23.92 -8.39 -10.87
N GLU A 141 23.17 -7.80 -11.78
CA GLU A 141 23.42 -6.46 -12.35
C GLU A 141 22.94 -5.32 -11.44
N ASP A 142 21.86 -5.51 -10.69
CA ASP A 142 21.18 -4.44 -9.96
C ASP A 142 20.91 -4.74 -8.48
N ARG A 143 21.52 -5.80 -7.94
CA ARG A 143 21.35 -6.20 -6.54
C ARG A 143 21.75 -5.04 -5.63
N GLN A 144 20.86 -4.74 -4.67
CA GLN A 144 21.03 -3.68 -3.68
C GLN A 144 20.86 -4.24 -2.26
N THR A 145 21.46 -3.55 -1.29
CA THR A 145 21.32 -3.88 0.12
C THR A 145 20.36 -2.87 0.74
N TYR A 146 19.23 -3.35 1.23
CA TYR A 146 18.19 -2.54 1.82
C TYR A 146 18.26 -2.66 3.34
N LEU A 147 18.12 -1.53 4.03
CA LEU A 147 17.79 -1.51 5.44
C LEU A 147 16.28 -1.63 5.57
N MET A 148 15.82 -2.69 6.21
CA MET A 148 14.40 -2.90 6.50
C MET A 148 14.19 -3.01 8.01
N ALA A 149 13.04 -2.54 8.49
CA ALA A 149 12.63 -2.67 9.88
C ALA A 149 11.50 -3.67 10.02
N GLU A 150 11.56 -4.49 11.06
CA GLU A 150 10.40 -5.20 11.58
C GLU A 150 9.60 -4.23 12.46
N LEU A 151 8.27 -4.22 12.28
CA LEU A 151 7.39 -3.36 13.06
C LEU A 151 6.60 -4.18 14.10
N ALA A 152 6.58 -3.71 15.35
CA ALA A 152 5.46 -3.98 16.24
C ALA A 152 4.29 -3.10 15.82
N MET A 153 3.15 -3.73 15.51
CA MET A 153 1.94 -3.07 15.02
C MET A 153 0.83 -3.26 16.04
N GLU A 154 0.09 -2.19 16.32
CA GLU A 154 -1.03 -2.22 17.27
C GLU A 154 -2.31 -2.80 16.65
N CYS A 155 -2.35 -2.91 15.32
CA CYS A 155 -3.46 -3.51 14.58
C CYS A 155 -3.12 -4.88 14.00
N GLU A 156 -4.17 -5.64 13.73
CA GLU A 156 -4.07 -6.89 13.02
C GLU A 156 -3.72 -6.65 11.55
N VAL A 157 -2.69 -7.32 11.08
CA VAL A 157 -2.29 -7.35 9.68
C VAL A 157 -2.61 -8.71 9.08
N LEU A 158 -2.99 -8.73 7.81
CA LEU A 158 -3.13 -9.98 7.09
C LEU A 158 -1.75 -10.67 7.02
N PRO A 159 -1.70 -12.00 7.20
CA PRO A 159 -0.45 -12.72 7.05
C PRO A 159 0.09 -12.54 5.63
N PRO A 160 1.41 -12.62 5.44
CA PRO A 160 2.00 -12.64 4.10
C PRO A 160 1.32 -13.66 3.18
N GLY A 161 0.98 -13.23 1.97
CA GLY A 161 0.18 -14.02 1.04
C GLY A 161 0.00 -13.31 -0.30
N ARG A 162 -1.21 -13.35 -0.86
CA ARG A 162 -1.54 -12.69 -2.13
C ARG A 162 -1.25 -11.18 -2.05
N LEU A 163 -0.86 -10.57 -3.17
CA LEU A 163 -0.49 -9.15 -3.22
C LEU A 163 -1.56 -8.22 -2.64
N ALA A 164 -2.84 -8.51 -2.91
CA ALA A 164 -3.99 -7.80 -2.35
C ALA A 164 -4.08 -7.87 -0.82
N GLY A 165 -3.32 -8.74 -0.13
CA GLY A 165 -3.19 -8.81 1.32
C GLY A 165 -2.01 -8.03 1.91
N THR A 166 -1.19 -7.39 1.07
CA THR A 166 -0.02 -6.59 1.52
C THR A 166 -0.49 -5.39 2.34
N PRO A 167 -0.02 -5.20 3.59
CA PRO A 167 -0.29 -3.99 4.35
C PRO A 167 0.36 -2.76 3.69
N ILE A 168 -0.21 -1.58 3.94
CA ILE A 168 0.34 -0.32 3.44
C ILE A 168 0.89 0.46 4.61
N ALA A 169 2.19 0.75 4.57
CA ALA A 169 2.83 1.63 5.52
C ALA A 169 3.09 3.00 4.88
N LEU A 170 2.91 4.06 5.66
CA LEU A 170 3.30 5.40 5.30
C LEU A 170 3.87 6.15 6.50
N ARG A 171 4.78 7.09 6.24
CA ARG A 171 5.32 7.98 7.25
C ARG A 171 4.69 9.37 7.11
N GLN A 172 4.18 9.88 8.21
CA GLN A 172 3.67 11.24 8.32
C GLN A 172 3.56 11.66 9.79
N LYS A 173 3.44 12.95 10.03
CA LYS A 173 3.34 13.52 11.38
C LYS A 173 2.02 13.15 12.07
N ASP A 174 0.92 13.37 11.36
CA ASP A 174 -0.43 13.26 11.91
C ASP A 174 -1.05 11.90 11.65
N GLU A 175 -1.95 11.45 12.52
CA GLU A 175 -2.75 10.25 12.28
C GLU A 175 -3.68 10.46 11.07
N PRO A 176 -3.77 9.51 10.12
CA PRO A 176 -4.69 9.60 8.98
C PRO A 176 -6.11 9.20 9.40
N THR A 177 -6.71 9.95 10.33
CA THR A 177 -8.10 9.72 10.76
C THR A 177 -9.04 9.83 9.55
N GLY A 178 -10.05 8.94 9.48
CA GLY A 178 -11.02 8.83 8.37
C GLY A 178 -10.47 8.41 7.00
N CYS A 179 -9.17 8.17 6.89
CA CYS A 179 -8.61 7.45 5.75
C CYS A 179 -8.75 5.94 5.96
N VAL A 180 -9.18 5.22 4.92
CA VAL A 180 -9.33 3.76 4.95
C VAL A 180 -8.68 3.10 3.75
N LEU A 181 -8.13 1.92 3.98
CA LEU A 181 -7.66 1.05 2.92
C LEU A 181 -8.85 0.31 2.29
N ARG A 182 -9.02 0.46 0.97
CA ARG A 182 -9.89 -0.42 0.17
C ARG A 182 -9.04 -1.35 -0.68
N ARG A 183 -9.42 -2.63 -0.74
CA ARG A 183 -8.69 -3.67 -1.45
C ARG A 183 -9.52 -4.14 -2.66
N PRO A 184 -8.89 -4.74 -3.69
CA PRO A 184 -9.64 -5.30 -4.80
C PRO A 184 -10.64 -6.33 -4.29
N ASN A 185 -11.92 -6.09 -4.58
CA ASN A 185 -13.05 -6.92 -4.16
C ASN A 185 -13.86 -7.46 -5.35
N ARG A 186 -13.53 -7.02 -6.57
CA ARG A 186 -14.05 -7.58 -7.81
C ARG A 186 -12.93 -8.37 -8.48
N SER A 187 -13.24 -9.56 -8.94
CA SER A 187 -12.35 -10.37 -9.76
C SER A 187 -13.16 -11.09 -10.82
N HIS A 188 -12.74 -10.99 -12.08
CA HIS A 188 -13.28 -11.83 -13.14
C HIS A 188 -12.12 -12.37 -13.96
N THR A 189 -12.22 -13.63 -14.35
CA THR A 189 -11.25 -14.29 -15.22
C THR A 189 -11.98 -14.84 -16.43
N GLY A 190 -11.38 -14.68 -17.60
CA GLY A 190 -11.84 -15.28 -18.84
C GLY A 190 -10.84 -16.27 -19.40
N LYS A 191 -11.40 -17.31 -20.03
CA LYS A 191 -10.68 -18.36 -20.74
C LYS A 191 -10.57 -18.00 -22.22
N GLU A 192 -9.97 -18.89 -22.99
CA GLU A 192 -9.63 -18.70 -24.40
C GLU A 192 -10.79 -18.19 -25.28
N MET A 193 -11.98 -18.75 -25.10
CA MET A 193 -13.15 -18.41 -25.91
C MET A 193 -13.93 -17.20 -25.37
N ASP A 194 -13.57 -16.72 -24.17
CA ASP A 194 -14.29 -15.63 -23.53
C ASP A 194 -13.83 -14.29 -24.11
N GLY A 195 -14.80 -13.47 -24.50
CA GLY A 195 -14.55 -12.09 -24.90
C GLY A 195 -14.01 -11.28 -23.72
N ILE A 196 -13.02 -10.42 -23.97
CA ILE A 196 -12.63 -9.40 -22.99
C ILE A 196 -13.78 -8.40 -22.89
N PRO A 197 -14.14 -7.92 -21.68
CA PRO A 197 -15.20 -6.94 -21.55
C PRO A 197 -14.94 -5.71 -22.45
N PRO A 198 -15.95 -5.18 -23.17
CA PRO A 198 -15.73 -4.21 -24.25
C PRO A 198 -15.01 -2.92 -23.83
N ASP A 199 -15.27 -2.44 -22.61
CA ASP A 199 -14.65 -1.26 -22.02
C ASP A 199 -13.14 -1.42 -21.79
N TYR A 200 -12.65 -2.65 -21.64
CA TYR A 200 -11.22 -2.94 -21.56
C TYR A 200 -10.63 -3.25 -22.94
N ALA A 201 -11.40 -3.92 -23.79
CA ALA A 201 -10.96 -4.35 -25.12
C ALA A 201 -10.52 -3.16 -26.00
N GLU A 202 -11.17 -2.00 -25.87
CA GLU A 202 -10.82 -0.78 -26.61
C GLU A 202 -9.43 -0.22 -26.29
N HIS A 203 -8.85 -0.61 -25.15
CA HIS A 203 -7.55 -0.13 -24.70
C HIS A 203 -6.40 -1.10 -24.98
N ILE A 204 -6.70 -2.33 -25.40
CA ILE A 204 -5.70 -3.35 -25.65
C ILE A 204 -5.03 -3.07 -27.01
N PRO A 205 -3.71 -2.86 -27.05
CA PRO A 205 -3.01 -2.67 -28.31
C PRO A 205 -3.10 -3.95 -29.18
N PRO A 206 -3.10 -3.82 -30.52
CA PRO A 206 -3.05 -4.97 -31.42
C PRO A 206 -1.88 -5.91 -31.07
N GLN A 207 -2.10 -7.22 -31.19
CA GLN A 207 -1.10 -8.24 -30.87
C GLN A 207 -0.86 -9.17 -32.06
N ASP A 208 0.41 -9.50 -32.29
CA ASP A 208 0.83 -10.41 -33.38
C ASP A 208 0.38 -11.86 -33.11
N CYS A 209 0.26 -12.24 -31.83
CA CYS A 209 -0.13 -13.55 -31.36
C CYS A 209 -1.66 -13.66 -31.24
N SER A 210 -2.33 -14.16 -32.28
CA SER A 210 -3.78 -14.35 -32.30
C SER A 210 -4.20 -15.80 -32.59
N ALA A 211 -5.46 -16.12 -32.31
CA ALA A 211 -6.05 -17.41 -32.64
C ALA A 211 -5.90 -17.69 -34.16
N PRO A 212 -5.60 -18.93 -34.58
CA PRO A 212 -5.54 -20.17 -33.78
C PRO A 212 -4.16 -20.46 -33.17
N LYS A 213 -3.13 -19.64 -33.44
CA LYS A 213 -1.75 -19.88 -33.01
C LYS A 213 -1.54 -19.66 -31.52
N CYS A 214 -2.42 -18.86 -30.91
CA CYS A 214 -2.33 -18.48 -29.52
C CYS A 214 -3.64 -18.72 -28.79
N ALA A 215 -3.56 -19.17 -27.54
CA ALA A 215 -4.66 -19.11 -26.60
C ALA A 215 -4.56 -17.81 -25.79
N ARG A 216 -5.68 -17.18 -25.45
CA ARG A 216 -5.70 -15.93 -24.67
C ARG A 216 -6.38 -16.16 -23.34
N LEU A 217 -5.71 -15.80 -22.24
CA LEU A 217 -6.33 -15.73 -20.92
C LEU A 217 -6.37 -14.28 -20.48
N TRP A 218 -7.37 -13.91 -19.69
CA TRP A 218 -7.42 -12.60 -19.06
C TRP A 218 -7.98 -12.66 -17.65
N GLU A 219 -7.54 -11.74 -16.81
CA GLU A 219 -8.09 -11.48 -15.49
C GLU A 219 -8.19 -9.97 -15.29
N TYR A 220 -9.22 -9.53 -14.59
CA TYR A 220 -9.28 -8.16 -14.08
C TYR A 220 -9.60 -8.19 -12.60
N PHE A 221 -8.92 -7.35 -11.82
CA PHE A 221 -9.26 -7.06 -10.44
C PHE A 221 -9.71 -5.61 -10.31
N GLY A 222 -10.65 -5.35 -9.40
CA GLY A 222 -11.19 -4.02 -9.21
C GLY A 222 -11.43 -3.68 -7.76
N VAL A 223 -11.15 -2.44 -7.40
CA VAL A 223 -11.62 -1.80 -6.16
C VAL A 223 -12.61 -0.71 -6.53
N THR A 224 -13.76 -0.72 -5.89
CA THR A 224 -14.82 0.28 -6.13
C THR A 224 -15.19 1.00 -4.84
N GLY A 225 -15.39 2.31 -4.96
CA GLY A 225 -16.05 3.16 -3.98
C GLY A 225 -17.55 2.92 -3.96
N GLU A 226 -18.25 3.70 -3.15
CA GLU A 226 -19.70 3.58 -2.98
C GLU A 226 -20.48 4.12 -4.18
N GLU A 227 -19.88 5.05 -4.93
CA GLU A 227 -20.55 5.78 -6.02
C GLU A 227 -20.03 5.34 -7.40
N GLY A 228 -19.38 4.18 -7.46
CA GLY A 228 -18.93 3.54 -8.70
C GLY A 228 -17.56 3.98 -9.22
N GLU A 229 -16.94 4.98 -8.58
CA GLU A 229 -15.55 5.35 -8.81
C GLU A 229 -14.61 4.24 -8.34
N GLY A 230 -13.46 4.08 -8.98
CA GLY A 230 -12.60 2.96 -8.65
C GLY A 230 -11.33 2.88 -9.47
N ALA A 231 -10.57 1.84 -9.17
CA ALA A 231 -9.40 1.44 -9.93
C ALA A 231 -9.51 -0.04 -10.29
N PHE A 232 -9.00 -0.38 -11.47
CA PHE A 232 -9.11 -1.70 -12.05
C PHE A 232 -7.79 -2.06 -12.68
N ASP A 233 -7.26 -3.24 -12.43
CA ASP A 233 -6.21 -3.79 -13.27
C ASP A 233 -6.81 -4.78 -14.26
N LEU A 234 -6.17 -4.90 -15.42
CA LEU A 234 -6.41 -5.94 -16.39
C LEU A 234 -5.07 -6.58 -16.70
N THR A 235 -5.02 -7.89 -16.60
CA THR A 235 -3.92 -8.67 -17.14
C THR A 235 -4.43 -9.57 -18.26
N VAL A 236 -3.71 -9.59 -19.37
CA VAL A 236 -3.97 -10.46 -20.51
C VAL A 236 -2.70 -11.23 -20.82
N SER A 237 -2.80 -12.55 -20.88
CA SER A 237 -1.70 -13.44 -21.26
C SER A 237 -2.02 -14.14 -22.58
N TYR A 238 -1.15 -13.95 -23.56
CA TYR A 238 -1.19 -14.61 -24.86
C TYR A 238 -0.23 -15.80 -24.84
N LEU A 239 -0.77 -17.01 -24.84
CA LEU A 239 -0.03 -18.25 -24.78
C LEU A 239 0.19 -18.79 -26.19
N GLN A 240 1.43 -18.77 -26.67
CA GLN A 240 1.81 -19.34 -27.96
C GLN A 240 1.76 -20.87 -27.90
N ARG A 241 0.89 -21.48 -28.71
CA ARG A 241 0.72 -22.93 -28.75
C ARG A 241 1.98 -23.58 -29.33
N ASN A 242 2.84 -24.12 -28.46
CA ASN A 242 4.03 -24.86 -28.85
C ASN A 242 4.09 -26.20 -28.11
N GLY A 243 3.76 -27.28 -28.82
CA GLY A 243 3.68 -28.63 -28.24
C GLY A 243 2.40 -28.89 -27.45
N SER A 244 2.31 -30.08 -26.85
CA SER A 244 1.08 -30.60 -26.23
C SER A 244 0.84 -30.13 -24.78
N ASN A 245 1.86 -29.67 -24.07
CA ASN A 245 1.75 -29.24 -22.67
C ASN A 245 1.61 -27.72 -22.55
N PRO A 246 0.42 -27.19 -22.19
CA PRO A 246 0.19 -25.75 -22.05
C PRO A 246 1.03 -25.07 -20.97
N CYS A 247 1.54 -25.81 -19.99
CA CYS A 247 2.44 -25.27 -18.95
C CYS A 247 3.75 -24.73 -19.53
N ASN A 248 4.16 -25.24 -20.69
CA ASN A 248 5.45 -24.94 -21.30
C ASN A 248 5.34 -23.95 -22.46
N TRP A 249 4.11 -23.49 -22.77
CA TRP A 249 3.90 -22.51 -23.83
C TRP A 249 4.60 -21.20 -23.49
N ALA A 250 5.12 -20.54 -24.53
CA ALA A 250 5.68 -19.19 -24.40
C ALA A 250 4.53 -18.21 -24.20
N THR A 251 4.78 -17.17 -23.41
CA THR A 251 3.75 -16.23 -22.98
C THR A 251 4.17 -14.80 -23.29
N ASP A 252 3.21 -14.02 -23.79
CA ASP A 252 3.32 -12.57 -23.93
C ASP A 252 2.22 -11.93 -23.07
N ASP A 253 2.62 -11.08 -22.14
CA ASP A 253 1.78 -10.61 -21.06
C ASP A 253 1.62 -9.09 -21.11
N LEU A 254 0.37 -8.65 -21.02
CA LEU A 254 -0.01 -7.26 -20.95
C LEU A 254 -0.66 -7.00 -19.59
N SER A 255 -0.13 -6.06 -18.82
CA SER A 255 -0.77 -5.55 -17.60
C SER A 255 -1.10 -4.07 -17.77
N MET A 256 -2.35 -3.72 -17.53
CA MET A 256 -2.86 -2.35 -17.63
C MET A 256 -3.59 -1.97 -16.34
N LEU A 257 -3.42 -0.73 -15.91
CA LEU A 257 -4.13 -0.17 -14.77
C LEU A 257 -5.08 0.92 -15.27
N PHE A 258 -6.29 0.95 -14.75
CA PHE A 258 -7.34 1.89 -15.12
C PHE A 258 -7.94 2.53 -13.89
N VAL A 259 -8.54 3.70 -14.10
CA VAL A 259 -9.42 4.35 -13.14
C VAL A 259 -10.75 4.72 -13.79
N ARG A 260 -11.80 4.71 -12.98
CA ARG A 260 -13.12 5.23 -13.33
C ARG A 260 -13.50 6.34 -12.37
N GLY A 261 -13.94 7.46 -12.91
CA GLY A 261 -14.45 8.61 -12.16
C GLY A 261 -15.89 8.38 -11.69
N ARG A 262 -16.29 9.05 -10.60
CA ARG A 262 -17.68 9.02 -10.11
C ARG A 262 -18.68 9.44 -11.20
N GLU A 263 -18.32 10.47 -11.96
CA GLU A 263 -19.17 11.04 -13.02
C GLU A 263 -18.84 10.51 -14.42
N SER A 264 -18.03 9.45 -14.52
CA SER A 264 -17.58 8.90 -15.80
C SER A 264 -17.82 7.39 -15.88
N THR A 265 -18.39 6.94 -16.99
CA THR A 265 -18.47 5.51 -17.32
C THR A 265 -17.21 4.99 -18.00
N ALA A 266 -16.38 5.88 -18.55
CA ALA A 266 -15.18 5.51 -19.30
C ALA A 266 -14.03 5.11 -18.38
N LEU A 267 -13.26 4.11 -18.81
CA LEU A 267 -11.99 3.77 -18.19
C LEU A 267 -10.91 4.73 -18.68
N THR A 268 -10.07 5.19 -17.77
CA THR A 268 -8.88 5.99 -18.10
C THR A 268 -7.64 5.19 -17.73
N PRO A 269 -6.76 4.87 -18.68
CA PRO A 269 -5.53 4.13 -18.38
C PRO A 269 -4.55 4.99 -17.58
N LEU A 270 -3.92 4.37 -16.59
CA LEU A 270 -2.83 4.94 -15.80
C LEU A 270 -1.48 4.45 -16.34
N LYS A 271 -0.48 5.34 -16.27
CA LYS A 271 0.89 5.06 -16.69
C LYS A 271 1.88 5.50 -15.59
N PRO A 272 2.88 4.66 -15.24
CA PRO A 272 3.03 3.25 -15.60
C PRO A 272 1.83 2.40 -15.17
N GLY A 273 1.76 1.15 -15.63
CA GLY A 273 0.67 0.26 -15.28
C GLY A 273 0.92 -0.42 -13.93
N GLY A 274 0.80 -1.75 -13.95
CA GLY A 274 1.14 -2.62 -12.84
C GLY A 274 -0.08 -3.20 -12.14
N GLN A 275 0.20 -4.16 -11.26
CA GLN A 275 -0.82 -4.91 -10.54
C GLN A 275 -1.43 -4.05 -9.43
N LEU A 276 -2.75 -3.92 -9.45
CA LEU A 276 -3.50 -3.21 -8.42
C LEU A 276 -3.50 -4.07 -7.15
N PHE A 277 -3.20 -3.46 -6.00
CA PHE A 277 -3.31 -4.18 -4.73
C PHE A 277 -4.05 -3.42 -3.63
N GLY A 278 -4.48 -2.20 -3.93
CA GLY A 278 -5.42 -1.45 -3.12
C GLY A 278 -5.32 0.05 -3.37
N GLY A 279 -5.85 0.80 -2.42
CA GLY A 279 -5.69 2.25 -2.37
C GLY A 279 -6.29 2.83 -1.10
N LEU A 280 -6.20 4.14 -0.96
CA LEU A 280 -6.67 4.88 0.20
C LEU A 280 -7.85 5.78 -0.17
N TRP A 281 -8.91 5.68 0.62
CA TRP A 281 -10.15 6.45 0.49
C TRP A 281 -10.37 7.28 1.74
N ASP A 282 -10.90 8.47 1.57
CA ASP A 282 -11.51 9.26 2.64
C ASP A 282 -12.99 9.49 2.32
N PHE A 283 -13.66 10.33 3.12
CA PHE A 283 -15.07 10.66 2.90
C PHE A 283 -15.36 11.31 1.53
N SER A 284 -14.36 11.88 0.86
CA SER A 284 -14.50 12.49 -0.47
C SER A 284 -14.30 11.49 -1.61
N GLY A 285 -13.95 10.24 -1.29
CA GLY A 285 -13.73 9.16 -2.25
C GLY A 285 -12.24 8.76 -2.35
N PRO A 286 -11.79 8.24 -3.52
CA PRO A 286 -10.43 7.76 -3.71
C PRO A 286 -9.42 8.92 -3.61
N ARG A 287 -8.40 8.74 -2.75
CA ARG A 287 -7.28 9.67 -2.63
C ARG A 287 -6.03 9.14 -3.34
N PHE A 288 -5.69 7.88 -3.10
CA PHE A 288 -4.52 7.23 -3.71
C PHE A 288 -4.88 5.87 -4.27
N ILE A 289 -4.45 5.62 -5.51
CA ILE A 289 -4.44 4.27 -6.10
C ILE A 289 -3.03 3.70 -5.98
N LEU A 290 -2.90 2.44 -5.57
CA LEU A 290 -1.63 1.80 -5.32
C LEU A 290 -1.45 0.60 -6.25
N SER A 291 -0.42 0.66 -7.08
CA SER A 291 -0.01 -0.46 -7.91
C SER A 291 1.44 -0.86 -7.66
N ARG A 292 1.77 -2.08 -8.04
CA ARG A 292 3.13 -2.61 -7.96
C ARG A 292 3.53 -3.18 -9.32
N GLU A 293 4.76 -2.91 -9.71
CA GLU A 293 5.39 -3.53 -10.86
C GLU A 293 6.87 -3.73 -10.58
N MET A 294 7.39 -4.95 -10.76
CA MET A 294 8.84 -5.25 -10.75
C MET A 294 9.66 -4.66 -9.59
N GLY A 295 9.12 -4.68 -8.36
CA GLY A 295 9.81 -4.15 -7.18
C GLY A 295 9.70 -2.63 -7.01
N VAL A 296 8.82 -1.99 -7.76
CA VAL A 296 8.45 -0.58 -7.64
C VAL A 296 7.01 -0.47 -7.15
N LEU A 297 6.79 0.37 -6.14
CA LEU A 297 5.48 0.80 -5.67
C LEU A 297 5.14 2.10 -6.37
N TYR A 298 3.99 2.15 -7.03
CA TYR A 298 3.43 3.38 -7.59
C TYR A 298 2.23 3.82 -6.77
N ALA A 299 2.26 5.09 -6.36
CA ALA A 299 1.13 5.76 -5.72
C ALA A 299 0.63 6.90 -6.61
N TYR A 300 -0.56 6.70 -7.18
CA TYR A 300 -1.24 7.68 -8.03
C TYR A 300 -2.10 8.57 -7.14
N ASP A 301 -1.84 9.87 -7.13
CA ASP A 301 -2.73 10.85 -6.52
C ASP A 301 -3.96 11.00 -7.42
N TYR A 302 -5.13 10.59 -6.93
CA TYR A 302 -6.37 10.56 -7.71
C TYR A 302 -6.82 11.96 -8.17
N GLN A 303 -6.46 13.01 -7.43
CA GLN A 303 -6.75 14.39 -7.84
C GLN A 303 -5.76 14.91 -8.90
N LYS A 304 -4.67 14.18 -9.16
CA LYS A 304 -3.57 14.60 -10.03
C LYS A 304 -3.11 13.46 -10.95
N LEU A 305 -4.05 12.70 -11.52
CA LEU A 305 -3.76 11.55 -12.38
C LEU A 305 -2.97 11.88 -13.66
N LYS A 306 -2.96 13.14 -14.09
CA LYS A 306 -2.12 13.62 -15.20
C LYS A 306 -0.65 13.74 -14.83
N ALA A 307 -0.33 13.85 -13.54
CA ALA A 307 1.06 13.86 -13.07
C ALA A 307 1.60 12.44 -12.96
N ALA A 308 2.92 12.29 -13.11
CA ALA A 308 3.57 11.02 -12.84
C ALA A 308 3.30 10.58 -11.39
N PRO A 309 3.03 9.28 -11.15
CA PRO A 309 2.84 8.79 -9.79
C PRO A 309 4.11 8.93 -8.97
N LYS A 310 3.95 8.93 -7.65
CA LYS A 310 5.09 8.73 -6.77
C LYS A 310 5.55 7.29 -6.93
N ALA A 311 6.82 7.11 -7.31
CA ALA A 311 7.45 5.81 -7.45
C ALA A 311 8.44 5.58 -6.30
N VAL A 312 8.30 4.45 -5.62
CA VAL A 312 9.26 4.01 -4.59
C VAL A 312 9.81 2.66 -5.01
N ARG A 313 11.07 2.62 -5.42
CA ARG A 313 11.76 1.36 -5.70
C ARG A 313 12.24 0.74 -4.40
N TYR A 314 11.83 -0.49 -4.14
CA TYR A 314 12.13 -1.24 -2.91
C TYR A 314 12.59 -2.66 -3.18
N GLY A 315 12.73 -3.01 -4.44
CA GLY A 315 13.32 -4.25 -4.84
C GLY A 315 13.91 -4.10 -6.21
N SER A 316 14.75 -5.06 -6.51
CA SER A 316 15.03 -5.43 -7.88
C SER A 316 14.39 -6.80 -8.09
N PRO A 317 13.75 -7.05 -9.24
CA PRO A 317 13.15 -8.34 -9.52
C PRO A 317 14.25 -9.40 -9.47
N THR A 318 13.98 -10.56 -8.87
CA THR A 318 14.90 -11.70 -9.01
C THR A 318 14.83 -12.25 -10.44
N GLU A 319 15.76 -13.13 -10.83
CA GLU A 319 15.67 -13.83 -12.12
C GLU A 319 14.37 -14.65 -12.23
N GLU A 320 13.97 -15.29 -11.13
CA GLU A 320 12.71 -16.01 -11.02
C GLU A 320 11.50 -15.06 -11.16
N ASP A 321 11.53 -13.88 -10.53
CA ASP A 321 10.50 -12.86 -10.72
C ASP A 321 10.44 -12.37 -12.17
N LEU A 322 11.57 -12.21 -12.86
CA LEU A 322 11.61 -11.82 -14.28
C LEU A 322 11.00 -12.88 -15.19
N ILE A 323 11.25 -14.16 -14.89
CA ILE A 323 10.67 -15.29 -15.62
C ILE A 323 9.16 -15.37 -15.36
N HIS A 324 8.73 -15.16 -14.11
CA HIS A 324 7.33 -15.22 -13.73
C HIS A 324 6.51 -13.97 -14.05
N ALA A 325 7.14 -12.80 -14.18
CA ALA A 325 6.48 -11.57 -14.62
C ALA A 325 5.93 -11.71 -16.04
N LYS A 326 6.55 -12.54 -16.89
CA LYS A 326 6.03 -12.90 -18.21
C LYS A 326 4.89 -13.92 -18.17
N ARG A 327 4.57 -14.51 -17.00
CA ARG A 327 3.61 -15.62 -16.83
C ARG A 327 2.62 -15.29 -15.72
N THR A 328 1.87 -14.23 -15.90
CA THR A 328 0.91 -13.72 -14.94
C THR A 328 -0.26 -14.69 -14.84
N LEU A 329 -0.87 -15.04 -15.98
CA LEU A 329 -1.87 -16.11 -16.09
C LEU A 329 -1.22 -17.39 -16.60
N SER A 330 -1.15 -18.41 -15.74
CA SER A 330 -0.64 -19.73 -16.12
C SER A 330 -1.72 -20.80 -15.90
N PRO A 331 -1.96 -21.68 -16.88
CA PRO A 331 -2.81 -22.86 -16.70
C PRO A 331 -2.34 -23.81 -15.57
N CYS A 332 -1.12 -23.60 -15.05
CA CYS A 332 -0.42 -24.53 -14.17
C CYS A 332 -0.10 -23.93 -12.79
N LYS A 333 -0.46 -22.66 -12.56
CA LYS A 333 -0.57 -22.09 -11.22
C LYS A 333 -1.92 -22.52 -10.65
N LYS A 334 -1.92 -23.33 -9.58
CA LYS A 334 -3.10 -23.65 -8.77
C LYS A 334 -2.96 -23.00 -7.40
#